data_AF-A0A938CSQ7-F1
#
_entry.id   AF-A0A938CSQ7-F1
#
_cell.length_a   1.000
_cell.length_b   1.000
_cell.length_c   1.000
_cell.angle_alpha   90.00
_cell.angle_beta   90.00
_cell.angle_gamma   90.00
#
_symmetry.space_group_name_H-M   'P 1'
#
loop_
_entity.id
_entity.type
_entity.pdbx_description
1 polymer ?
#
loop_
_entity_poly.entity_id
_entity_poly.type
_entity_poly.pdbx_seq_one_letter_code
_entity_poly.pdbx_strand_id
1 'polypeptide(L)'
;MDDARGIAPPASAEEIATYKRDGVVAIRCVFDVHWQDVARRGIERNIREPGYRAHVYAGGEGKPRFIQDACSWWRIPEYADYCFNSPAAAIAGALMDA
;
A
#
# COMPACT_ATOMS: atom_id res chain seq x y z
N MET A 1 -13.70 -23.53 -11.62
CA MET A 1 -12.65 -23.17 -12.59
C MET A 1 -11.86 -22.06 -11.91
N ASP A 2 -10.83 -22.48 -11.17
CA ASP A 2 -9.80 -21.73 -10.44
C ASP A 2 -10.08 -20.28 -10.02
N ASP A 3 -10.82 -20.13 -8.91
CA ASP A 3 -10.86 -18.91 -8.08
C ASP A 3 -10.01 -19.13 -6.82
N ALA A 4 -8.75 -19.51 -7.03
CA ALA A 4 -7.75 -19.43 -5.99
C ALA A 4 -7.51 -17.94 -5.75
N ARG A 5 -8.16 -17.39 -4.71
CA ARG A 5 -7.84 -16.12 -4.04
C ARG A 5 -6.40 -15.75 -4.37
N GLY A 6 -6.23 -14.74 -5.23
CA GLY A 6 -4.96 -14.33 -5.83
C GLY A 6 -3.96 -13.82 -4.80
N ILE A 7 -3.45 -14.71 -3.96
CA ILE A 7 -2.33 -14.46 -3.08
C ILE A 7 -1.09 -14.58 -3.98
N ALA A 8 -0.51 -13.44 -4.33
CA ALA A 8 0.82 -13.41 -4.92
C ALA A 8 1.76 -14.28 -4.05
N PRO A 9 2.66 -15.08 -4.66
CA PRO A 9 3.58 -15.89 -3.86
C PRO A 9 4.31 -15.00 -2.85
N PRO A 10 4.59 -15.52 -1.64
CA PRO A 10 5.35 -14.76 -0.65
C PRO A 10 6.68 -14.30 -1.26
N ALA A 11 7.22 -13.20 -0.73
CA ALA A 11 8.53 -12.69 -1.12
C ALA A 11 9.54 -13.86 -1.24
N SER A 12 10.32 -13.87 -2.32
CA SER A 12 11.29 -14.93 -2.57
C SER A 12 12.37 -14.97 -1.49
N ALA A 13 13.07 -16.10 -1.37
CA ALA A 13 14.17 -16.23 -0.41
C ALA A 13 15.26 -15.16 -0.60
N GLU A 14 15.53 -14.77 -1.85
CA GLU A 14 16.47 -13.70 -2.18
C GLU A 14 15.95 -12.33 -1.74
N GLU A 15 14.65 -12.06 -1.94
CA GLU A 15 14.03 -10.80 -1.51
C GLU A 15 14.00 -10.69 0.03
N ILE A 16 13.68 -11.78 0.73
CA ILE A 16 13.73 -11.85 2.19
C ILE A 16 15.16 -11.63 2.68
N ALA A 17 16.15 -12.30 2.09
CA ALA A 17 17.55 -12.12 2.47
C ALA A 17 18.03 -10.68 2.23
N THR A 18 17.59 -10.06 1.12
CA THR A 18 17.90 -8.67 0.78
C THR A 18 17.26 -7.72 1.79
N TYR A 19 16.00 -7.90 2.15
CA TYR A 19 15.33 -7.10 3.17
C TYR A 19 16.02 -7.23 4.54
N LYS A 20 16.39 -8.45 4.96
CA LYS A 20 17.09 -8.69 6.23
C LYS A 20 18.46 -8.02 6.27
N ARG A 21 19.17 -7.96 5.14
CA ARG A 21 20.50 -7.35 5.02
C ARG A 21 20.44 -5.83 4.91
N ASP A 22 19.57 -5.31 4.06
CA ASP A 22 19.57 -3.91 3.61
C ASP A 22 18.47 -3.07 4.30
N GLY A 23 17.51 -3.72 4.98
CA GLY A 23 16.33 -3.08 5.55
C GLY A 23 15.26 -2.69 4.52
N VAL A 24 15.49 -2.97 3.24
CA VAL A 24 14.60 -2.62 2.12
C VAL A 24 14.80 -3.57 0.95
N VAL A 25 13.73 -3.88 0.22
CA VAL A 25 13.78 -4.67 -1.02
C VAL A 25 12.69 -4.21 -1.99
N ALA A 26 12.95 -4.29 -3.29
CA ALA A 26 11.96 -4.00 -4.33
C ALA A 26 11.32 -5.30 -4.84
N ILE A 27 10.02 -5.44 -4.59
CA ILE A 27 9.20 -6.58 -5.06
C ILE A 27 8.29 -6.08 -6.17
N ARG A 28 8.28 -6.76 -7.31
CA ARG A 28 7.57 -6.32 -8.52
C ARG A 28 6.38 -7.22 -8.84
N CYS A 29 5.37 -6.64 -9.50
CA CYS A 29 4.24 -7.38 -10.07
C CYS A 29 3.37 -8.16 -9.05
N VAL A 30 3.24 -7.65 -7.81
CA VAL A 30 2.49 -8.32 -6.73
C VAL A 30 1.07 -7.80 -6.50
N PHE A 31 0.72 -6.67 -7.10
CA PHE A 31 -0.63 -6.10 -7.04
C PHE A 31 -1.25 -6.10 -8.43
N ASP A 32 -2.35 -6.83 -8.59
CA ASP A 32 -3.11 -6.86 -9.83
C ASP A 32 -3.86 -5.54 -10.09
N VAL A 33 -4.57 -5.48 -11.22
CA VAL A 33 -5.34 -4.30 -11.62
C VAL A 33 -6.43 -3.96 -10.60
N HIS A 34 -7.00 -4.96 -9.91
CA HIS A 34 -8.01 -4.75 -8.90
C HIS A 34 -7.45 -3.97 -7.71
N TRP A 35 -6.33 -4.41 -7.13
CA TRP A 35 -5.71 -3.73 -5.99
C TRP A 35 -5.18 -2.34 -6.35
N GLN A 36 -4.70 -2.17 -7.59
CA GLN A 36 -4.32 -0.85 -8.10
C GLN A 36 -5.53 0.11 -8.15
N ASP A 37 -6.72 -0.38 -8.53
CA ASP A 37 -7.94 0.44 -8.52
C ASP A 37 -8.40 0.78 -7.11
N VAL A 38 -8.39 -0.18 -6.19
CA VAL A 38 -8.70 0.06 -4.77
C VAL A 38 -7.81 1.16 -4.21
N ALA A 39 -6.49 1.06 -4.43
CA ALA A 39 -5.54 2.08 -3.98
C ALA A 39 -5.82 3.46 -4.60
N ARG A 40 -6.07 3.52 -5.93
CA ARG A 40 -6.39 4.77 -6.63
C ARG A 40 -7.61 5.47 -6.04
N ARG A 41 -8.72 4.74 -5.87
CA ARG A 41 -9.96 5.29 -5.31
C ARG A 41 -9.77 5.76 -3.87
N GLY A 42 -9.02 5.00 -3.06
CA GLY A 42 -8.70 5.39 -1.69
C GLY A 42 -7.88 6.69 -1.63
N ILE A 43 -6.88 6.83 -2.50
CA ILE A 43 -6.07 8.06 -2.63
C ILE A 43 -6.94 9.24 -3.07
N GLU A 44 -7.78 9.08 -4.10
CA GLU A 44 -8.66 10.16 -4.57
C GLU A 44 -9.65 10.60 -3.49
N ARG A 45 -10.23 9.65 -2.75
CA ARG A 45 -11.09 9.96 -1.60
C ARG A 45 -10.30 10.72 -0.52
N ASN A 46 -9.09 10.30 -0.20
CA ASN A 46 -8.27 10.97 0.80
C ASN A 46 -7.93 12.41 0.41
N ILE A 47 -7.64 12.64 -0.87
CA ILE A 47 -7.37 13.99 -1.40
C ILE A 47 -8.62 14.87 -1.33
N ARG A 48 -9.80 14.33 -1.66
CA ARG A 48 -11.08 15.08 -1.64
C ARG A 48 -11.55 15.37 -0.21
N GLU A 49 -11.37 14.40 0.67
CA GLU A 49 -11.87 14.41 2.04
C GLU A 49 -10.70 14.05 2.98
N PRO A 50 -9.75 14.97 3.18
CA PRO A 50 -8.62 14.73 4.07
C PRO A 50 -9.07 14.57 5.52
N GLY A 51 -8.37 13.73 6.28
CA GLY A 51 -8.61 13.53 7.70
C GLY A 51 -8.14 14.71 8.54
N TYR A 52 -8.50 14.70 9.82
CA TYR A 52 -8.11 15.77 10.75
C TYR A 52 -6.59 15.83 11.01
N ARG A 53 -5.86 14.76 10.68
CA ARG A 53 -4.38 14.68 10.75
C ARG A 53 -3.71 14.95 9.42
N ALA A 54 -4.46 15.39 8.42
CA ALA A 54 -3.90 15.67 7.11
C ALA A 54 -3.04 16.94 7.14
N HIS A 55 -1.84 16.82 6.62
CA HIS A 55 -0.98 17.94 6.30
C HIS A 55 -0.79 18.01 4.79
N VAL A 56 -1.16 19.15 4.22
CA VAL A 56 -0.91 19.46 2.81
C VAL A 56 0.37 20.29 2.73
N TYR A 57 1.43 19.65 2.25
CA TYR A 57 2.68 20.29 1.90
C TYR A 57 2.53 20.82 0.47
N ALA A 58 1.98 22.03 0.36
CA ALA A 58 1.99 22.74 -0.91
C ALA A 58 3.40 23.29 -1.14
N GLY A 59 4.02 22.95 -2.26
CA GLY A 59 5.07 23.83 -2.78
C GLY A 59 4.45 25.18 -3.19
N GLY A 60 5.28 26.23 -3.29
CA GLY A 60 4.84 27.53 -3.82
C GLY A 60 4.18 27.45 -5.20
N GLU A 61 3.69 28.57 -5.74
CA GLU A 61 2.95 28.59 -7.01
C GLU A 61 3.60 27.73 -8.11
N GLY A 62 2.81 26.83 -8.70
CA GLY A 62 3.25 25.91 -9.75
C GLY A 62 3.96 24.63 -9.29
N LYS A 63 4.15 24.40 -7.98
CA LYS A 63 4.81 23.19 -7.47
C LYS A 63 3.81 22.08 -7.08
N PRO A 64 4.22 20.80 -7.20
CA PRO A 64 3.38 19.67 -6.81
C PRO A 64 3.03 19.74 -5.32
N ARG A 65 1.82 19.30 -4.99
CA ARG A 65 1.32 19.15 -3.63
C ARG A 65 1.62 17.75 -3.13
N PHE A 66 2.17 17.66 -1.92
CA PHE A 66 2.28 16.39 -1.18
C PHE A 66 1.28 16.41 -0.03
N ILE A 67 0.53 15.32 0.15
CA ILE A 67 -0.42 15.18 1.25
C ILE A 67 0.00 13.99 2.08
N GLN A 68 0.14 14.23 3.39
CA GLN A 68 0.29 13.19 4.39
C GLN A 68 -0.98 13.19 5.24
N ASP A 69 -1.69 12.07 5.30
CA ASP A 69 -2.82 11.90 6.24
C ASP A 69 -2.62 10.64 7.08
N ALA A 70 -2.27 10.85 8.35
CA ALA A 70 -1.87 9.78 9.25
C ALA A 70 -3.08 8.98 9.78
N CYS A 71 -2.93 7.65 9.75
CA CYS A 71 -3.92 6.69 10.25
C CYS A 71 -5.31 6.82 9.59
N SER A 72 -5.35 7.16 8.30
CA SER A 72 -6.60 7.32 7.53
C SER A 72 -7.34 6.01 7.22
N TRP A 73 -6.70 4.85 7.44
CA TRP A 73 -7.24 3.54 7.05
C TRP A 73 -8.58 3.17 7.71
N TRP A 74 -8.84 3.63 8.94
CA TRP A 74 -10.12 3.34 9.61
C TRP A 74 -11.30 4.09 8.98
N ARG A 75 -11.04 5.21 8.30
CA ARG A 75 -12.06 6.11 7.73
C ARG A 75 -12.26 5.86 6.25
N ILE A 76 -11.20 5.44 5.56
CA ILE A 76 -11.19 5.20 4.13
C ILE A 76 -11.30 3.69 3.92
N PRO A 77 -12.49 3.15 3.59
CA PRO A 77 -12.70 1.72 3.47
C PRO A 77 -11.81 1.07 2.40
N GLU A 78 -11.41 1.79 1.35
CA GLU A 78 -10.45 1.29 0.36
C GLU A 78 -9.07 1.02 0.98
N TYR A 79 -8.63 1.84 1.94
CA TYR A 79 -7.36 1.60 2.64
C TYR A 79 -7.47 0.41 3.59
N ALA A 80 -8.59 0.27 4.32
CA ALA A 80 -8.83 -0.91 5.13
C ALA A 80 -8.83 -2.19 4.26
N ASP A 81 -9.58 -2.19 3.15
CA ASP A 81 -9.65 -3.32 2.23
C ASP A 81 -8.27 -3.66 1.65
N TYR A 82 -7.52 -2.66 1.18
CA TYR A 82 -6.16 -2.85 0.70
C TYR A 82 -5.24 -3.42 1.79
N CYS A 83 -5.30 -2.91 3.03
CA CYS A 83 -4.44 -3.38 4.10
C CYS A 83 -4.75 -4.83 4.54
N PHE A 84 -6.03 -5.21 4.61
CA PHE A 84 -6.44 -6.49 5.17
C PHE A 84 -6.65 -7.61 4.15
N ASN A 85 -7.04 -7.26 2.92
CA ASN A 85 -7.45 -8.25 1.92
C ASN A 85 -6.51 -8.33 0.70
N SER A 86 -5.58 -7.36 0.53
CA SER A 86 -4.55 -7.46 -0.51
C SER A 86 -3.38 -8.36 -0.10
N PRO A 87 -2.49 -8.72 -1.05
CA PRO A 87 -1.26 -9.44 -0.74
C PRO A 87 -0.28 -8.70 0.19
N ALA A 88 -0.51 -7.40 0.47
CA ALA A 88 0.41 -6.57 1.24
C ALA A 88 0.76 -7.16 2.62
N ALA A 89 -0.23 -7.66 3.36
CA ALA A 89 0.00 -8.24 4.69
C ALA A 89 0.84 -9.52 4.63
N ALA A 90 0.56 -10.40 3.67
CA ALA A 90 1.31 -11.64 3.48
C ALA A 90 2.77 -11.38 3.08
N ILE A 91 2.99 -10.40 2.18
CA ILE A 91 4.33 -9.97 1.77
C ILE A 91 5.09 -9.41 2.97
N ALA A 92 4.47 -8.52 3.74
CA ALA A 92 5.08 -7.93 4.93
C ALA A 92 5.42 -9.01 5.98
N GLY A 93 4.52 -9.95 6.22
CA GLY A 93 4.75 -11.07 7.14
C GLY A 93 5.94 -11.93 6.73
N ALA A 94 6.04 -12.28 5.44
CA ALA A 94 7.18 -13.03 4.90
C ALA A 94 8.52 -12.30 5.07
N LEU A 95 8.55 -10.97 4.89
CA LEU A 95 9.75 -10.17 5.07
C LEU A 95 10.17 -10.02 6.54
N MET A 96 9.20 -10.01 7.46
CA MET A 96 9.40 -9.73 8.89
C MET A 96 9.40 -10.99 9.78
N ASP A 97 9.34 -12.18 9.20
CA ASP A 97 9.19 -13.46 9.92
C ASP A 97 7.98 -13.49 10.90
N ALA A 98 6.82 -12.98 10.45
CA ALA A 98 5.60 -12.87 11.26
C ALA A 98 4.48 -13.84 10.82
#